data_AF-A0A1I0RG42-F1
#
_entry.id   AF-A0A1I0RG42-F1
#
_cell.length_a   1.000
_cell.length_b   1.000
_cell.length_c   1.000
_cell.angle_alpha   90.00
_cell.angle_beta   90.00
_cell.angle_gamma   90.00
#
_symmetry.space_group_name_H-M   'P 1'
#
loop_
_entity.id
_entity.type
_entity.pdbx_description
1 polymer ?
#
loop_
_entity_poly.entity_id
_entity_poly.type
_entity_poly.pdbx_seq_one_letter_code
_entity_poly.pdbx_strand_id
1 'polypeptide(L)'
;MLFMRKMLFAVLLFPFLFTNAQDTAKKPAATFPGTAWEEVKDPAASGWDPQKLQELKEFIIDSAHTTGMMVIQHGKVLFSYGDIKEVSYIASCRKSILSMLYGPFVENGKVRLDQSLEQLGINDVGGLLPIERKATILNLLTSRSGVYHVASYQGDEYPIAPNRGTVAPGSLFLYNNWDFNLAGAVFERQTGVGIYTAIDSMLAGPLKMQDWDKSIQHKEGDSTQSEYPAYPMWFSTRDMARIGYLMLRNGQWEGQQVISASWIRTITAPFSSFREIRAYRDADYINFGYGYLWWVWDAPYNQGAYKGAYSAQGYFGQYITVLPALDLVIAHKTNDKYERATSNYFNIVDRLVAANSAYAVAPAAPAQYADKKVTISKMLLENYFGLYQLPFGTNRLLQIAERSDTLRVQQLWSKKEEPLFPVSDSVFSTASGTLLIFSDLHDGKTANLVIKERGSVFSSFRVHPSGVALLAAYTGEYRQPELQTSYRITVKDGQLYASNTLVKEVFPLSETDKDLFRSKQQQFRFHRSGDGKQVTGFSVITKGMKDVRFTRK
;
A
#
# COMPACT_ATOMS: atom_id res chain seq x y z
N MET A 1 81.06 38.46 -26.08
CA MET A 1 80.55 39.85 -26.08
C MET A 1 79.03 39.77 -26.00
N LEU A 2 78.44 40.52 -25.08
CA LEU A 2 77.01 40.84 -24.90
C LEU A 2 76.02 39.77 -24.39
N PHE A 3 75.63 40.06 -23.15
CA PHE A 3 74.42 39.79 -22.38
C PHE A 3 73.05 39.80 -23.09
N MET A 4 72.05 39.26 -22.36
CA MET A 4 70.57 39.42 -22.45
C MET A 4 69.85 38.48 -23.41
N ARG A 5 68.68 37.88 -23.11
CA ARG A 5 67.74 37.94 -21.98
C ARG A 5 66.81 36.71 -22.16
N LYS A 6 66.50 35.95 -21.11
CA LYS A 6 65.41 34.96 -21.14
C LYS A 6 64.06 35.69 -21.21
N MET A 7 63.28 35.50 -22.27
CA MET A 7 61.86 35.87 -22.30
C MET A 7 61.01 34.62 -22.04
N LEU A 8 60.29 34.64 -20.91
CA LEU A 8 59.13 33.78 -20.66
C LEU A 8 58.00 34.20 -21.61
N PHE A 9 57.40 33.24 -22.30
CA PHE A 9 56.10 33.42 -22.93
C PHE A 9 55.00 33.30 -21.86
N ALA A 10 54.37 34.42 -21.53
CA ALA A 10 53.13 34.46 -20.76
C ALA A 10 51.95 34.34 -21.74
N VAL A 11 51.24 33.22 -21.72
CA VAL A 11 49.95 33.06 -22.41
C VAL A 11 48.87 33.66 -21.51
N LEU A 12 48.35 34.83 -21.89
CA LEU A 12 47.17 35.44 -21.28
C LEU A 12 45.92 34.69 -21.74
N LEU A 13 45.45 33.74 -20.92
CA LEU A 13 44.10 33.20 -21.01
C LEU A 13 43.14 34.17 -20.33
N PHE A 14 42.34 34.89 -21.11
CA PHE A 14 41.17 35.62 -20.63
C PHE A 14 40.09 34.60 -20.22
N PRO A 15 39.66 34.51 -18.94
CA PRO A 15 38.47 33.78 -18.61
C PRO A 15 37.26 34.64 -18.98
N PHE A 16 36.49 34.22 -19.98
CA PHE A 16 35.12 34.67 -20.16
C PHE A 16 34.33 34.24 -18.91
N LEU A 17 34.09 35.18 -18.00
CA LEU A 17 33.15 35.03 -16.90
C LEU A 17 31.73 35.04 -17.49
N PHE A 18 31.23 33.86 -17.85
CA PHE A 18 29.79 33.65 -17.96
C PHE A 18 29.21 33.66 -16.55
N THR A 19 28.75 34.81 -16.09
CA THR A 19 27.86 34.88 -14.92
C THR A 19 26.52 34.28 -15.31
N ASN A 20 26.38 32.96 -15.14
CA ASN A 20 25.07 32.34 -14.99
C ASN A 20 24.51 32.81 -13.64
N ALA A 21 23.85 33.97 -13.67
CA ALA A 21 22.87 34.33 -12.65
C ALA A 21 21.69 33.37 -12.82
N GLN A 22 21.84 32.14 -12.32
CA GLN A 22 20.67 31.36 -11.96
C GLN A 22 19.98 32.14 -10.85
N ASP A 23 18.82 32.66 -11.21
CA ASP A 23 17.83 33.26 -10.33
C ASP A 23 17.50 32.24 -9.23
N THR A 24 18.26 32.29 -8.14
CA THR A 24 17.98 31.53 -6.92
C THR A 24 16.88 32.28 -6.21
N ALA A 25 15.65 32.17 -6.73
CA ALA A 25 14.48 32.50 -5.96
C ALA A 25 14.57 31.72 -4.64
N LYS A 26 14.96 32.42 -3.55
CA LYS A 26 15.04 31.84 -2.21
C LYS A 26 13.68 31.21 -1.95
N LYS A 27 13.64 29.88 -1.80
CA LYS A 27 12.45 29.22 -1.25
C LYS A 27 12.08 29.98 0.03
N PRO A 28 10.82 30.42 0.20
CA PRO A 28 10.42 31.12 1.41
C PRO A 28 10.79 30.26 2.62
N ALA A 29 11.26 30.91 3.69
CA ALA A 29 11.64 30.23 4.91
C ALA A 29 10.47 29.36 5.41
N ALA A 30 10.76 28.12 5.79
CA ALA A 30 9.73 27.21 6.28
C ALA A 30 9.08 27.79 7.55
N THR A 31 7.75 27.84 7.57
CA THR A 31 6.99 28.20 8.77
C THR A 31 6.91 26.98 9.69
N PHE A 32 7.33 27.11 10.93
CA PHE A 32 7.13 26.08 11.94
C PHE A 32 6.04 26.54 12.93
N PRO A 33 5.12 25.66 13.33
CA PRO A 33 4.14 26.02 14.34
C PRO A 33 4.83 26.18 15.69
N GLY A 34 4.45 27.21 16.44
CA GLY A 34 4.78 27.29 17.86
C GLY A 34 3.94 26.29 18.66
N THR A 35 3.27 26.75 19.72
CA THR A 35 2.32 25.90 20.45
C THR A 35 1.13 25.51 19.57
N ALA A 36 0.56 26.45 18.81
CA ALA A 36 -0.55 26.20 17.89
C ALA A 36 -0.09 26.31 16.43
N TRP A 37 -0.83 25.63 15.54
CA TRP A 37 -0.66 25.83 14.10
C TRP A 37 -1.39 27.10 13.66
N GLU A 38 -0.77 27.87 12.77
CA GLU A 38 -1.49 28.90 12.03
C GLU A 38 -2.38 28.26 10.96
N GLU A 39 -3.52 28.88 10.68
CA GLU A 39 -4.41 28.48 9.59
C GLU A 39 -4.11 29.25 8.30
N VAL A 40 -4.34 28.61 7.15
CA VAL A 40 -4.36 29.28 5.86
C VAL A 40 -5.61 30.16 5.78
N LYS A 41 -5.43 31.49 5.80
CA LYS A 41 -6.54 32.46 5.80
C LYS A 41 -7.34 32.47 4.49
N ASP A 42 -6.66 32.24 3.37
CA ASP A 42 -7.25 32.23 2.04
C ASP A 42 -6.68 31.05 1.24
N PRO A 43 -7.35 29.89 1.27
CA PRO A 43 -6.96 28.72 0.48
C PRO A 43 -6.94 29.01 -1.04
N ALA A 44 -7.82 29.89 -1.54
CA ALA A 44 -7.88 30.23 -2.96
C ALA A 44 -6.63 30.99 -3.41
N ALA A 45 -6.16 31.95 -2.60
CA ALA A 45 -4.89 32.63 -2.84
C ALA A 45 -3.68 31.67 -2.81
N SER A 46 -3.81 30.51 -2.16
CA SER A 46 -2.78 29.46 -2.10
C SER A 46 -2.97 28.37 -3.18
N GLY A 47 -3.83 28.62 -4.16
CA GLY A 47 -4.07 27.74 -5.30
C GLY A 47 -5.06 26.61 -5.04
N TRP A 48 -5.86 26.66 -3.97
CA TRP A 48 -6.87 25.64 -3.66
C TRP A 48 -8.28 26.11 -3.99
N ASP A 49 -9.00 25.30 -4.74
CA ASP A 49 -10.40 25.50 -5.08
C ASP A 49 -11.29 25.33 -3.83
N PRO A 50 -11.94 26.40 -3.32
CA PRO A 50 -12.75 26.33 -2.11
C PRO A 50 -13.96 25.40 -2.26
N GLN A 51 -14.54 25.30 -3.46
CA GLN A 51 -15.69 24.43 -3.70
C GLN A 51 -15.25 22.96 -3.59
N LYS A 52 -14.14 22.58 -4.21
CA LYS A 52 -13.63 21.21 -4.11
C LYS A 52 -13.17 20.84 -2.70
N LEU A 53 -12.63 21.79 -1.93
CA LEU A 53 -12.34 21.58 -0.51
C LEU A 53 -13.63 21.34 0.31
N GLN A 54 -14.72 22.01 -0.05
CA GLN A 54 -16.03 21.77 0.55
C GLN A 54 -16.61 20.39 0.16
N GLU A 55 -16.51 20.00 -1.10
CA GLU A 55 -16.90 18.65 -1.58
C GLU A 55 -16.08 17.54 -0.88
N LEU A 56 -14.78 17.78 -0.65
CA LEU A 56 -13.93 16.90 0.14
C LEU A 56 -14.46 16.76 1.57
N LYS A 57 -14.85 17.87 2.20
CA LYS A 57 -15.42 17.86 3.56
C LYS A 57 -16.70 17.05 3.63
N GLU A 58 -17.60 17.22 2.67
CA GLU A 58 -18.84 16.45 2.55
C GLU A 58 -18.56 14.96 2.40
N PHE A 59 -17.63 14.59 1.51
CA PHE A 59 -17.20 13.19 1.38
C PHE A 59 -16.65 12.61 2.68
N ILE A 60 -15.87 13.40 3.43
CA ILE A 60 -15.32 12.98 4.72
C ILE A 60 -16.44 12.72 5.74
N ILE A 61 -17.44 13.59 5.80
CA ILE A 61 -18.59 13.46 6.70
C ILE A 61 -19.42 12.22 6.33
N ASP A 62 -19.74 12.05 5.06
CA ASP A 62 -20.76 11.10 4.62
C ASP A 62 -20.22 9.70 4.36
N SER A 63 -18.94 9.56 4.00
CA SER A 63 -18.42 8.33 3.37
C SER A 63 -17.07 7.85 3.91
N ALA A 64 -16.29 8.70 4.57
CA ALA A 64 -14.90 8.35 4.91
C ALA A 64 -14.70 7.81 6.33
N HIS A 65 -15.72 7.85 7.22
CA HIS A 65 -15.62 7.41 8.62
C HIS A 65 -14.44 8.04 9.41
N THR A 66 -13.91 9.16 8.95
CA THR A 66 -12.82 9.88 9.60
C THR A 66 -13.23 10.35 11.00
N THR A 67 -12.33 10.26 11.97
CA THR A 67 -12.54 10.81 13.33
C THR A 67 -11.64 12.01 13.59
N GLY A 68 -10.50 12.09 12.93
CA GLY A 68 -9.61 13.25 12.94
C GLY A 68 -8.80 13.34 11.66
N MET A 69 -8.69 14.55 11.10
CA MET A 69 -7.83 14.82 9.96
C MET A 69 -7.25 16.22 10.04
N MET A 70 -5.97 16.36 9.68
CA MET A 70 -5.29 17.63 9.49
C MET A 70 -4.45 17.59 8.22
N VAL A 71 -4.57 18.64 7.42
CA VAL A 71 -3.76 18.88 6.23
C VAL A 71 -2.91 20.12 6.47
N ILE A 72 -1.60 19.93 6.47
CA ILE A 72 -0.62 21.00 6.62
C ILE A 72 -0.04 21.33 5.26
N GLN A 73 -0.09 22.60 4.84
CA GLN A 73 0.60 23.12 3.67
C GLN A 73 1.53 24.26 4.08
N HIS A 74 2.79 24.23 3.67
CA HIS A 74 3.76 25.30 3.97
C HIS A 74 3.89 25.64 5.47
N GLY A 75 3.57 24.69 6.35
CA GLY A 75 3.61 24.88 7.80
C GLY A 75 2.34 25.49 8.42
N LYS A 76 1.25 25.57 7.66
CA LYS A 76 -0.06 26.07 8.11
C LYS A 76 -1.14 25.04 7.88
N VAL A 77 -2.20 25.06 8.69
CA VAL A 77 -3.37 24.20 8.53
C VAL A 77 -4.18 24.73 7.35
N LEU A 78 -4.21 23.94 6.27
CA LEU A 78 -5.05 24.18 5.11
C LEU A 78 -6.48 23.69 5.35
N PHE A 79 -6.59 22.52 5.99
CA PHE A 79 -7.86 21.83 6.19
C PHE A 79 -7.78 20.98 7.47
N SER A 80 -8.86 20.94 8.24
CA SER A 80 -8.99 20.02 9.37
C SER A 80 -10.42 19.55 9.56
N TYR A 81 -10.58 18.36 10.11
CA TYR A 81 -11.88 17.75 10.40
C TYR A 81 -11.83 16.87 11.65
N GLY A 82 -12.93 16.82 12.40
CA GLY A 82 -13.07 15.98 13.60
C GLY A 82 -12.31 16.49 14.83
N ASP A 83 -12.18 15.63 15.85
CA ASP A 83 -11.39 15.96 17.04
C ASP A 83 -9.90 15.69 16.75
N ILE A 84 -9.18 16.77 16.48
CA ILE A 84 -7.74 16.70 16.17
C ILE A 84 -6.85 16.50 17.40
N LYS A 85 -7.41 16.65 18.61
CA LYS A 85 -6.70 16.56 19.90
C LYS A 85 -6.91 15.21 20.56
N GLU A 86 -7.98 14.49 20.21
CA GLU A 86 -8.25 13.16 20.75
C GLU A 86 -7.03 12.24 20.57
N VAL A 87 -6.54 11.69 21.69
CA VAL A 87 -5.44 10.71 21.70
C VAL A 87 -6.02 9.32 21.52
N SER A 88 -5.63 8.65 20.44
CA SER A 88 -6.12 7.30 20.10
C SER A 88 -5.02 6.46 19.46
N TYR A 89 -5.27 5.15 19.39
CA TYR A 89 -4.32 4.17 18.86
C TYR A 89 -4.02 4.42 17.38
N ILE A 90 -2.74 4.48 16.99
CA ILE A 90 -2.32 4.76 15.61
C ILE A 90 -1.86 3.51 14.84
N ALA A 91 -2.10 2.33 15.39
CA ALA A 91 -1.78 1.05 14.75
C ALA A 91 -0.33 0.99 14.21
N SER A 92 -0.16 0.51 12.98
CA SER A 92 1.16 0.30 12.38
C SER A 92 1.95 1.57 12.06
N CYS A 93 1.37 2.78 12.21
CA CYS A 93 2.16 4.01 12.12
C CYS A 93 3.32 4.05 13.14
N ARG A 94 3.20 3.29 14.24
CA ARG A 94 4.27 3.10 15.24
C ARG A 94 5.61 2.65 14.65
N LYS A 95 5.58 1.89 13.54
CA LYS A 95 6.77 1.28 12.93
C LYS A 95 7.62 2.34 12.22
N SER A 96 6.94 3.22 11.48
CA SER A 96 7.56 4.38 10.83
C SER A 96 8.18 5.34 11.85
N ILE A 97 7.53 5.52 13.00
CA ILE A 97 8.09 6.30 14.11
C ILE A 97 9.30 5.58 14.72
N LEU A 98 9.27 4.26 14.88
CA LEU A 98 10.45 3.52 15.35
C LEU A 98 11.65 3.72 14.41
N SER A 99 11.48 3.64 13.09
CA SER A 99 12.62 3.81 12.15
C SER A 99 13.22 5.21 12.22
N MET A 100 12.42 6.24 12.53
CA MET A 100 12.93 7.58 12.82
C MET A 100 13.87 7.60 14.03
N LEU A 101 13.54 6.88 15.11
CA LEU A 101 14.33 6.85 16.34
C LEU A 101 15.71 6.20 16.17
N TYR A 102 15.86 5.26 15.23
CA TYR A 102 17.13 4.58 14.96
C TYR A 102 18.24 5.54 14.49
N GLY A 103 17.90 6.61 13.77
CA GLY A 103 18.86 7.43 13.03
C GLY A 103 20.07 7.90 13.84
N PRO A 104 19.86 8.66 14.93
CA PRO A 104 20.97 9.16 15.73
C PRO A 104 21.88 8.06 16.30
N PHE A 105 21.33 6.87 16.57
CA PHE A 105 22.09 5.74 17.10
C PHE A 105 22.80 4.92 16.03
N VAL A 106 22.29 4.91 14.80
CA VAL A 106 23.01 4.35 13.65
C VAL A 106 24.17 5.26 13.28
N GLU A 107 23.94 6.57 13.22
CA GLU A 107 24.92 7.55 12.79
C GLU A 107 26.09 7.70 13.78
N ASN A 108 25.84 7.55 15.09
CA ASN A 108 26.90 7.54 16.08
C ASN A 108 27.55 6.14 16.29
N GLY A 109 27.13 5.14 15.51
CA GLY A 109 27.69 3.79 15.53
C GLY A 109 27.23 2.90 16.71
N LYS A 110 26.33 3.38 17.58
CA LYS A 110 25.78 2.58 18.69
C LYS A 110 24.92 1.41 18.19
N VAL A 111 24.26 1.58 17.05
CA VAL A 111 23.53 0.52 16.35
C VAL A 111 24.18 0.29 15.00
N ARG A 112 24.59 -0.95 14.70
CA ARG A 112 25.07 -1.31 13.36
C ARG A 112 24.02 -2.16 12.66
N LEU A 113 23.51 -1.65 11.53
CA LEU A 113 22.39 -2.28 10.83
C LEU A 113 22.73 -3.67 10.24
N ASP A 114 24.00 -3.95 10.04
CA ASP A 114 24.52 -5.22 9.53
C ASP A 114 24.71 -6.29 10.62
N GLN A 115 24.50 -5.96 11.90
CA GLN A 115 24.58 -6.95 12.97
C GLN A 115 23.51 -8.02 12.80
N SER A 116 23.94 -9.28 12.84
CA SER A 116 23.04 -10.43 12.75
C SER A 116 22.34 -10.71 14.08
N LEU A 117 21.20 -11.42 14.02
CA LEU A 117 20.49 -11.90 15.21
C LEU A 117 21.41 -12.78 16.08
N GLU A 118 22.29 -13.57 15.47
CA GLU A 118 23.31 -14.34 16.17
C GLU A 118 24.27 -13.45 16.96
N GLN A 119 24.82 -12.41 16.33
CA GLN A 119 25.73 -11.46 17.00
C GLN A 119 25.05 -10.69 18.12
N LEU A 120 23.75 -10.44 17.99
CA LEU A 120 22.93 -9.77 18.99
C LEU A 120 22.47 -10.70 20.14
N GLY A 121 22.78 -12.00 20.07
CA GLY A 121 22.31 -13.00 21.01
C GLY A 121 20.78 -13.09 21.05
N ILE A 122 20.13 -12.91 19.90
CA ILE A 122 18.68 -12.96 19.77
C ILE A 122 18.23 -14.42 19.64
N ASN A 123 17.24 -14.76 20.44
CA ASN A 123 16.48 -16.01 20.35
C ASN A 123 15.01 -15.71 20.62
N ASP A 124 14.14 -16.70 20.59
CA ASP A 124 12.73 -16.51 20.95
C ASP A 124 12.14 -17.81 21.52
N VAL A 125 10.86 -17.79 21.89
CA VAL A 125 10.10 -18.96 22.34
C VAL A 125 10.18 -20.08 21.29
N GLY A 126 10.71 -21.24 21.67
CA GLY A 126 10.91 -22.35 20.72
C GLY A 126 12.14 -22.21 19.81
N GLY A 127 12.85 -21.10 19.91
CA GLY A 127 14.17 -20.88 19.31
C GLY A 127 14.16 -20.46 17.84
N LEU A 128 15.26 -19.85 17.40
CA LEU A 128 15.52 -19.51 16.00
C LEU A 128 16.36 -20.58 15.27
N LEU A 129 15.99 -20.87 14.03
CA LEU A 129 16.71 -21.77 13.13
C LEU A 129 18.07 -21.17 12.72
N PRO A 130 19.07 -21.99 12.35
CA PRO A 130 20.39 -21.49 11.94
C PRO A 130 20.37 -20.47 10.79
N ILE A 131 19.44 -20.60 9.85
CA ILE A 131 19.28 -19.64 8.74
C ILE A 131 18.65 -18.32 9.20
N GLU A 132 17.71 -18.36 10.14
CA GLU A 132 17.03 -17.18 10.68
C GLU A 132 17.96 -16.31 11.52
N ARG A 133 18.91 -16.95 12.24
CA ARG A 133 19.92 -16.25 13.04
C ARG A 133 20.86 -15.35 12.21
N LYS A 134 20.91 -15.56 10.88
CA LYS A 134 21.69 -14.74 9.95
C LYS A 134 20.99 -13.43 9.57
N ALA A 135 19.70 -13.28 9.87
CA ALA A 135 18.99 -12.04 9.60
C ALA A 135 19.66 -10.88 10.36
N THR A 136 19.62 -9.68 9.78
CA THR A 136 20.25 -8.48 10.34
C THR A 136 19.22 -7.47 10.82
N ILE A 137 19.64 -6.48 11.61
CA ILE A 137 18.78 -5.34 11.98
C ILE A 137 18.19 -4.67 10.73
N LEU A 138 19.00 -4.51 9.66
CA LEU A 138 18.53 -4.00 8.37
C LEU A 138 17.39 -4.85 7.81
N ASN A 139 17.49 -6.18 7.88
CA ASN A 139 16.43 -7.06 7.40
C ASN A 139 15.14 -6.88 8.21
N LEU A 140 15.23 -6.66 9.52
CA LEU A 140 14.05 -6.35 10.35
C LEU A 140 13.39 -5.02 9.94
N LEU A 141 14.18 -3.96 9.76
CA LEU A 141 13.67 -2.64 9.40
C LEU A 141 13.09 -2.57 7.97
N THR A 142 13.48 -3.51 7.11
CA THR A 142 13.00 -3.60 5.72
C THR A 142 11.94 -4.68 5.52
N SER A 143 11.54 -5.41 6.58
CA SER A 143 10.60 -6.54 6.55
C SER A 143 11.03 -7.67 5.62
N ARG A 144 12.32 -8.01 5.67
CA ARG A 144 12.97 -9.02 4.82
C ARG A 144 13.78 -10.01 5.65
N SER A 145 13.43 -10.25 6.91
CA SER A 145 14.25 -11.12 7.78
C SER A 145 14.27 -12.58 7.33
N GLY A 146 13.20 -13.05 6.65
CA GLY A 146 13.00 -14.48 6.41
C GLY A 146 12.63 -15.28 7.68
N VAL A 147 12.37 -14.58 8.80
CA VAL A 147 12.02 -15.17 10.10
C VAL A 147 10.51 -15.15 10.29
N TYR A 148 9.85 -16.21 9.82
CA TYR A 148 8.40 -16.37 9.93
C TYR A 148 7.98 -17.01 11.26
N HIS A 149 8.56 -16.50 12.35
CA HIS A 149 8.20 -16.87 13.71
C HIS A 149 6.85 -16.25 14.08
N VAL A 150 6.08 -16.92 14.95
CA VAL A 150 4.84 -16.35 15.48
C VAL A 150 5.19 -15.08 16.26
N ALA A 151 4.49 -13.97 15.97
CA ALA A 151 4.68 -12.73 16.71
C ALA A 151 3.85 -12.72 18.02
N SER A 152 4.39 -12.09 19.06
CA SER A 152 3.66 -11.80 20.32
C SER A 152 2.43 -10.93 20.07
N TYR A 153 2.46 -10.15 18.98
CA TYR A 153 1.35 -9.35 18.50
C TYR A 153 1.19 -9.61 17.00
N GLN A 154 0.30 -10.53 16.64
CA GLN A 154 0.13 -10.94 15.24
C GLN A 154 -0.49 -9.83 14.38
N GLY A 155 -0.34 -9.94 13.07
CA GLY A 155 -1.11 -9.15 12.12
C GLY A 155 -1.37 -9.91 10.82
N ASP A 156 -1.92 -9.19 9.85
CA ASP A 156 -2.75 -9.78 8.80
C ASP A 156 -2.03 -10.69 7.79
N GLU A 157 -0.71 -10.52 7.60
CA GLU A 157 0.05 -11.28 6.59
C GLU A 157 0.69 -12.57 7.12
N TYR A 158 0.61 -12.86 8.43
CA TYR A 158 1.13 -14.13 8.98
C TYR A 158 0.55 -15.40 8.31
N PRO A 159 -0.75 -15.47 7.95
CA PRO A 159 -1.33 -16.66 7.30
C PRO A 159 -0.76 -17.01 5.92
N ILE A 160 -0.08 -16.07 5.25
CA ILE A 160 0.55 -16.29 3.94
C ILE A 160 2.07 -16.45 4.03
N ALA A 161 2.63 -16.43 5.23
CA ALA A 161 4.07 -16.55 5.44
C ALA A 161 4.60 -17.91 4.94
N PRO A 162 5.75 -17.94 4.25
CA PRO A 162 6.43 -19.20 3.91
C PRO A 162 6.78 -20.00 5.16
N ASN A 163 7.07 -21.29 4.97
CA ASN A 163 7.56 -22.13 6.06
C ASN A 163 8.89 -21.58 6.60
N ARG A 164 9.06 -21.60 7.93
CA ARG A 164 10.31 -21.20 8.59
C ARG A 164 11.52 -21.91 7.97
N GLY A 165 12.60 -21.15 7.76
CA GLY A 165 13.85 -21.64 7.21
C GLY A 165 13.88 -21.89 5.69
N THR A 166 12.82 -21.59 4.95
CA THR A 166 12.78 -21.75 3.48
C THR A 166 13.24 -20.51 2.70
N VAL A 167 13.39 -19.38 3.38
CA VAL A 167 13.73 -18.09 2.77
C VAL A 167 15.01 -17.55 3.41
N ALA A 168 15.95 -17.13 2.59
CA ALA A 168 17.17 -16.49 3.08
C ALA A 168 16.88 -15.04 3.51
N PRO A 169 17.50 -14.55 4.61
CA PRO A 169 17.38 -13.15 4.97
C PRO A 169 17.75 -12.22 3.82
N GLY A 170 16.93 -11.19 3.60
CA GLY A 170 17.08 -10.20 2.54
C GLY A 170 16.46 -10.60 1.19
N SER A 171 16.10 -11.87 0.95
CA SER A 171 15.69 -12.32 -0.39
C SER A 171 14.20 -12.10 -0.70
N LEU A 172 13.36 -11.93 0.31
CA LEU A 172 11.92 -11.77 0.16
C LEU A 172 11.39 -10.70 1.10
N PHE A 173 10.55 -9.82 0.59
CA PHE A 173 9.71 -8.95 1.39
C PHE A 173 8.43 -9.68 1.80
N LEU A 174 8.11 -9.63 3.09
CA LEU A 174 6.80 -10.00 3.63
C LEU A 174 6.54 -9.11 4.84
N TYR A 175 5.36 -8.48 4.93
CA TYR A 175 5.06 -7.59 6.05
C TYR A 175 4.84 -8.41 7.34
N ASN A 176 5.87 -8.49 8.17
CA ASN A 176 5.91 -9.44 9.28
C ASN A 176 5.96 -8.72 10.63
N ASN A 177 4.91 -8.86 11.47
CA ASN A 177 4.90 -8.24 12.79
C ASN A 177 5.97 -8.76 13.76
N TRP A 178 6.51 -9.97 13.53
CA TRP A 178 7.63 -10.43 14.33
C TRP A 178 8.88 -9.55 14.10
N ASP A 179 9.20 -9.24 12.84
CA ASP A 179 10.31 -8.33 12.48
C ASP A 179 10.17 -6.99 13.19
N PHE A 180 8.96 -6.43 13.15
CA PHE A 180 8.69 -5.10 13.69
C PHE A 180 8.74 -5.05 15.20
N ASN A 181 8.26 -6.09 15.89
CA ASN A 181 8.32 -6.16 17.35
C ASN A 181 9.77 -6.38 17.81
N LEU A 182 10.49 -7.28 17.15
CA LEU A 182 11.91 -7.51 17.42
C LEU A 182 12.74 -6.25 17.16
N ALA A 183 12.46 -5.49 16.09
CA ALA A 183 13.13 -4.22 15.84
C ALA A 183 12.94 -3.23 17.00
N GLY A 184 11.80 -3.25 17.69
CA GLY A 184 11.61 -2.46 18.90
C GLY A 184 12.47 -2.94 20.07
N ALA A 185 12.53 -4.25 20.30
CA ALA A 185 13.35 -4.82 21.37
C ALA A 185 14.86 -4.63 21.12
N VAL A 186 15.30 -4.78 19.87
CA VAL A 186 16.69 -4.52 19.45
C VAL A 186 17.05 -3.06 19.65
N PHE A 187 16.15 -2.13 19.31
CA PHE A 187 16.37 -0.70 19.57
C PHE A 187 16.67 -0.45 21.04
N GLU A 188 15.82 -0.93 21.95
CA GLU A 188 16.01 -0.69 23.38
C GLU A 188 17.26 -1.39 23.92
N ARG A 189 17.54 -2.62 23.47
CA ARG A 189 18.71 -3.38 23.91
C ARG A 189 20.02 -2.71 23.48
N GLN A 190 20.12 -2.27 22.23
CA GLN A 190 21.34 -1.65 21.71
C GLN A 190 21.52 -0.22 22.22
N THR A 191 20.43 0.54 22.37
CA THR A 191 20.50 1.94 22.79
C THR A 191 20.50 2.11 24.31
N GLY A 192 19.98 1.15 25.06
CA GLY A 192 19.70 1.28 26.49
C GLY A 192 18.56 2.26 26.80
N VAL A 193 17.78 2.69 25.80
CA VAL A 193 16.71 3.68 25.94
C VAL A 193 15.38 3.04 25.56
N GLY A 194 14.38 3.14 26.44
CA GLY A 194 13.03 2.68 26.15
C GLY A 194 12.36 3.50 25.03
N ILE A 195 11.59 2.84 24.15
CA ILE A 195 10.99 3.47 22.95
C ILE A 195 10.19 4.73 23.31
N TYR A 196 9.32 4.65 24.32
CA TYR A 196 8.49 5.80 24.72
C TYR A 196 9.31 6.94 25.34
N THR A 197 10.43 6.63 25.99
CA THR A 197 11.38 7.65 26.47
C THR A 197 12.13 8.31 25.31
N ALA A 198 12.48 7.54 24.29
CA ALA A 198 13.09 8.09 23.08
C ALA A 198 12.11 9.00 22.32
N ILE A 199 10.84 8.61 22.17
CA ILE A 199 9.80 9.49 21.58
C ILE A 199 9.67 10.79 22.38
N ASP A 200 9.52 10.68 23.70
CA ASP A 200 9.33 11.82 24.59
C ASP A 200 10.45 12.87 24.44
N SER A 201 11.70 12.41 24.50
CA SER A 201 12.89 13.27 24.48
C SER A 201 13.32 13.71 23.07
N MET A 202 13.22 12.82 22.07
CA MET A 202 13.75 13.09 20.72
C MET A 202 12.70 13.68 19.79
N LEU A 203 11.40 13.44 20.04
CA LEU A 203 10.32 13.88 19.15
C LEU A 203 9.33 14.79 19.88
N ALA A 204 8.68 14.33 20.96
CA ALA A 204 7.57 15.07 21.57
C ALA A 204 7.99 16.44 22.09
N GLY A 205 9.09 16.51 22.86
CA GLY A 205 9.67 17.77 23.33
C GLY A 205 10.09 18.69 22.18
N PRO A 206 11.03 18.27 21.30
CA PRO A 206 11.52 19.11 20.20
C PRO A 206 10.43 19.60 19.24
N LEU A 207 9.43 18.77 18.96
CA LEU A 207 8.33 19.10 18.03
C LEU A 207 7.16 19.83 18.70
N LYS A 208 7.24 20.06 20.02
CA LYS A 208 6.18 20.68 20.82
C LYS A 208 4.85 19.94 20.64
N MET A 209 4.89 18.60 20.69
CA MET A 209 3.68 17.76 20.68
C MET A 209 2.83 18.10 21.92
N GLN A 210 1.54 18.30 21.70
CA GLN A 210 0.67 18.90 22.73
C GLN A 210 -0.17 17.88 23.50
N ASP A 211 -0.46 16.73 22.91
CA ASP A 211 -1.30 15.69 23.52
C ASP A 211 -0.52 14.40 23.79
N TRP A 212 0.77 14.37 23.44
CA TRP A 212 1.64 13.27 23.80
C TRP A 212 1.64 13.08 25.32
N ASP A 213 1.13 11.93 25.74
CA ASP A 213 1.18 11.47 27.11
C ASP A 213 1.95 10.15 27.13
N LYS A 214 3.14 10.18 27.75
CA LYS A 214 3.99 9.01 27.92
C LYS A 214 3.36 7.98 28.86
N SER A 215 2.54 8.40 29.82
CA SER A 215 2.01 7.55 30.89
C SER A 215 0.98 6.52 30.41
N ILE A 216 0.29 6.80 29.30
CA ILE A 216 -0.69 5.89 28.70
C ILE A 216 -0.05 4.90 27.72
N GLN A 217 1.21 5.10 27.36
CA GLN A 217 1.90 4.25 26.39
C GLN A 217 2.37 2.98 27.09
N HIS A 218 2.06 1.83 26.49
CA HIS A 218 2.41 0.55 27.06
C HIS A 218 2.62 -0.49 25.96
N LYS A 219 3.51 -1.44 26.26
CA LYS A 219 3.72 -2.62 25.41
C LYS A 219 2.62 -3.63 25.68
N GLU A 220 2.26 -4.39 24.66
CA GLU A 220 1.28 -5.45 24.77
C GLU A 220 1.63 -6.61 23.83
N GLY A 221 1.16 -7.80 24.17
CA GLY A 221 1.39 -9.01 23.39
C GLY A 221 1.24 -10.28 24.23
N ASP A 222 1.17 -11.41 23.54
CA ASP A 222 1.19 -12.73 24.13
C ASP A 222 2.65 -13.21 24.27
N SER A 223 3.17 -13.16 25.49
CA SER A 223 4.55 -13.60 25.78
C SER A 223 4.75 -15.11 25.69
N THR A 224 3.66 -15.88 25.59
CA THR A 224 3.76 -17.34 25.37
C THR A 224 4.09 -17.70 23.93
N GLN A 225 3.87 -16.76 23.00
CA GLN A 225 4.16 -16.94 21.57
C GLN A 225 5.52 -16.37 21.17
N SER A 226 5.93 -15.27 21.80
CA SER A 226 7.22 -14.63 21.55
C SER A 226 7.60 -13.71 22.71
N GLU A 227 8.89 -13.61 23.02
CA GLU A 227 9.47 -12.73 24.05
C GLU A 227 9.42 -11.25 23.64
N TYR A 228 9.07 -10.94 22.39
CA TYR A 228 9.10 -9.59 21.83
C TYR A 228 7.69 -9.01 21.68
N PRO A 229 7.18 -8.29 22.71
CA PRO A 229 5.88 -7.65 22.64
C PRO A 229 5.87 -6.51 21.61
N ALA A 230 4.68 -6.14 21.14
CA ALA A 230 4.52 -4.91 20.39
C ALA A 230 4.70 -3.69 21.29
N TYR A 231 4.94 -2.55 20.65
CA TYR A 231 5.00 -1.22 21.27
C TYR A 231 3.91 -0.31 20.67
N PRO A 232 2.61 -0.58 20.89
CA PRO A 232 1.54 0.32 20.49
C PRO A 232 1.81 1.78 20.86
N MET A 233 1.23 2.69 20.09
CA MET A 233 1.37 4.12 20.29
C MET A 233 -0.01 4.79 20.22
N TRP A 234 -0.26 5.75 21.11
CA TRP A 234 -1.45 6.59 21.11
C TRP A 234 -1.07 8.05 20.91
N PHE A 235 -1.52 8.63 19.80
CA PHE A 235 -1.18 10.00 19.39
C PHE A 235 -2.47 10.76 19.03
N SER A 236 -2.46 12.07 19.16
CA SER A 236 -3.48 12.92 18.56
C SER A 236 -3.21 13.15 17.07
N THR A 237 -4.24 13.57 16.32
CA THR A 237 -4.10 13.90 14.90
C THR A 237 -3.12 15.07 14.70
N ARG A 238 -3.16 16.07 15.58
CA ARG A 238 -2.25 17.23 15.51
C ARG A 238 -0.81 16.90 15.85
N ASP A 239 -0.57 15.86 16.62
CA ASP A 239 0.78 15.38 16.93
C ASP A 239 1.32 14.47 15.84
N MET A 240 0.46 13.66 15.19
CA MET A 240 0.80 12.99 13.94
C MET A 240 1.20 13.98 12.83
N ALA A 241 0.49 15.11 12.71
CA ALA A 241 0.83 16.15 11.74
C ALA A 241 2.23 16.76 11.97
N ARG A 242 2.65 16.91 13.23
CA ARG A 242 4.02 17.37 13.58
C ARG A 242 5.09 16.38 13.13
N ILE A 243 4.86 15.08 13.38
CA ILE A 243 5.75 14.01 12.89
C ILE A 243 5.86 14.07 11.36
N GLY A 244 4.74 14.15 10.64
CA GLY A 244 4.75 14.27 9.19
C GLY A 244 5.46 15.54 8.70
N TYR A 245 5.30 16.66 9.41
CA TYR A 245 5.95 17.93 9.04
C TYR A 245 7.47 17.91 9.29
N LEU A 246 7.92 17.26 10.37
CA LEU A 246 9.34 16.98 10.58
C LEU A 246 9.92 16.19 9.40
N MET A 247 9.22 15.14 8.97
CA MET A 247 9.62 14.32 7.82
C MET A 247 9.68 15.16 6.53
N LEU A 248 8.66 15.96 6.25
CA LEU A 248 8.62 16.88 5.10
C LEU A 248 9.76 17.90 5.10
N ARG A 249 10.22 18.29 6.29
CA ARG A 249 11.33 19.23 6.51
C ARG A 249 12.68 18.54 6.63
N ASN A 250 12.80 17.28 6.18
CA ASN A 250 14.03 16.50 6.22
C ASN A 250 14.66 16.45 7.63
N GLY A 251 13.81 16.33 8.65
CA GLY A 251 14.22 16.21 10.04
C GLY A 251 14.61 17.52 10.72
N GLN A 252 14.35 18.67 10.09
CA GLN A 252 14.51 19.99 10.72
C GLN A 252 13.23 20.45 11.40
N TRP A 253 13.38 21.06 12.57
CA TRP A 253 12.32 21.72 13.31
C TRP A 253 12.85 23.02 13.94
N GLU A 254 12.27 24.18 13.60
CA GLU A 254 12.64 25.48 14.17
C GLU A 254 14.16 25.76 14.24
N GLY A 255 14.89 25.45 13.17
CA GLY A 255 16.34 25.65 13.10
C GLY A 255 17.19 24.58 13.80
N GLN A 256 16.56 23.60 14.47
CA GLN A 256 17.22 22.42 15.03
C GLN A 256 17.11 21.23 14.06
N GLN A 257 18.20 20.51 13.84
CA GLN A 257 18.19 19.22 13.15
C GLN A 257 17.87 18.11 14.17
N VAL A 258 16.61 17.67 14.23
CA VAL A 258 16.12 16.65 15.18
C VAL A 258 16.52 15.24 14.72
N ILE A 259 16.36 14.96 13.43
CA ILE A 259 16.81 13.72 12.77
C ILE A 259 17.61 14.16 11.55
N SER A 260 18.75 13.55 11.25
CA SER A 260 19.53 13.97 10.08
C SER A 260 18.75 13.84 8.76
N ALA A 261 19.02 14.76 7.84
CA ALA A 261 18.43 14.70 6.50
C ALA A 261 18.89 13.45 5.72
N SER A 262 20.10 12.94 6.01
CA SER A 262 20.59 11.66 5.46
C SER A 262 19.73 10.50 5.89
N TRP A 263 19.43 10.40 7.18
CA TRP A 263 18.62 9.31 7.71
C TRP A 263 17.19 9.36 7.20
N ILE A 264 16.57 10.56 7.13
CA ILE A 264 15.24 10.73 6.53
C ILE A 264 15.22 10.19 5.10
N ARG A 265 16.19 10.58 4.25
CA ARG A 265 16.27 10.08 2.88
C ARG A 265 16.46 8.56 2.83
N THR A 266 17.26 7.99 3.71
CA THR A 266 17.48 6.55 3.79
C THR A 266 16.20 5.79 4.12
N ILE A 267 15.47 6.21 5.16
CA ILE A 267 14.30 5.45 5.62
C ILE A 267 13.09 5.59 4.69
N THR A 268 13.04 6.65 3.87
CA THR A 268 11.96 6.88 2.90
C THR A 268 12.36 6.58 1.45
N ALA A 269 13.55 6.02 1.21
CA ALA A 269 13.93 5.51 -0.10
C ALA A 269 13.29 4.12 -0.32
N PRO A 270 12.85 3.78 -1.55
CA PRO A 270 12.33 2.45 -1.84
C PRO A 270 13.47 1.43 -1.72
N PHE A 271 13.37 0.53 -0.73
CA PHE A 271 14.27 -0.61 -0.57
C PHE A 271 13.71 -1.86 -1.26
N SER A 272 12.41 -2.10 -1.09
CA SER A 272 11.64 -3.07 -1.87
C SER A 272 10.76 -2.30 -2.86
N SER A 273 10.80 -2.68 -4.14
CA SER A 273 9.95 -2.08 -5.17
C SER A 273 8.50 -2.54 -5.04
N PHE A 274 7.57 -1.80 -5.64
CA PHE A 274 6.17 -2.25 -5.66
C PHE A 274 5.96 -3.61 -6.32
N ARG A 275 6.83 -3.99 -7.26
CA ARG A 275 6.76 -5.28 -7.95
C ARG A 275 7.08 -6.43 -7.01
N GLU A 276 8.10 -6.25 -6.16
CA GLU A 276 8.44 -7.24 -5.14
C GLU A 276 7.33 -7.38 -4.09
N ILE A 277 6.70 -6.28 -3.70
CA ILE A 277 5.58 -6.31 -2.74
C ILE A 277 4.37 -7.01 -3.35
N ARG A 278 4.00 -6.66 -4.59
CA ARG A 278 2.84 -7.25 -5.28
C ARG A 278 2.95 -8.73 -5.57
N ALA A 279 4.17 -9.26 -5.68
CA ALA A 279 4.37 -10.71 -5.81
C ALA A 279 3.78 -11.51 -4.62
N TYR A 280 3.49 -10.84 -3.49
CA TYR A 280 2.99 -11.48 -2.26
C TYR A 280 1.76 -10.80 -1.64
N ARG A 281 1.41 -9.59 -2.08
CA ARG A 281 0.24 -8.84 -1.64
C ARG A 281 -0.50 -8.24 -2.83
N ASP A 282 -1.67 -8.80 -3.12
CA ASP A 282 -2.68 -8.14 -3.95
C ASP A 282 -3.36 -7.01 -3.15
N ALA A 283 -3.85 -5.98 -3.84
CA ALA A 283 -4.92 -5.07 -3.41
C ALA A 283 -4.59 -3.62 -2.99
N ASP A 284 -3.42 -3.05 -3.30
CA ASP A 284 -3.25 -1.59 -3.11
C ASP A 284 -3.60 -0.80 -4.38
N TYR A 285 -4.48 0.20 -4.22
CA TYR A 285 -4.87 1.17 -5.26
C TYR A 285 -3.67 1.97 -5.80
N ILE A 286 -2.63 2.13 -4.98
CA ILE A 286 -1.36 2.77 -5.33
C ILE A 286 -0.25 1.72 -5.23
N ASN A 287 0.67 1.75 -6.20
CA ASN A 287 1.89 0.97 -6.12
C ASN A 287 2.80 1.55 -5.05
N PHE A 288 2.87 0.88 -3.91
CA PHE A 288 3.85 1.19 -2.89
C PHE A 288 5.07 0.32 -3.05
N GLY A 289 6.25 0.92 -2.99
CA GLY A 289 7.45 0.26 -2.49
C GLY A 289 7.51 0.36 -0.96
N TYR A 290 8.56 -0.19 -0.37
CA TYR A 290 8.79 -0.17 1.07
C TYR A 290 10.22 0.28 1.37
N GLY A 291 10.35 1.29 2.22
CA GLY A 291 11.62 1.75 2.78
C GLY A 291 11.91 1.09 4.12
N TYR A 292 12.49 1.84 5.06
CA TYR A 292 12.72 1.34 6.41
C TYR A 292 11.48 1.65 7.25
N LEU A 293 10.53 0.71 7.25
CA LEU A 293 9.25 0.83 7.94
C LEU A 293 8.32 1.95 7.41
N TRP A 294 8.56 2.44 6.19
CA TRP A 294 7.73 3.43 5.50
C TRP A 294 7.20 2.87 4.18
N TRP A 295 5.93 3.10 3.88
CA TRP A 295 5.37 2.82 2.55
C TRP A 295 5.75 3.96 1.61
N VAL A 296 6.57 3.67 0.60
CA VAL A 296 7.07 4.66 -0.35
C VAL A 296 6.21 4.60 -1.60
N TRP A 297 5.66 5.72 -2.06
CA TRP A 297 4.90 5.72 -3.31
C TRP A 297 5.90 5.50 -4.45
N ASP A 298 5.65 4.49 -5.29
CA ASP A 298 6.62 4.03 -6.28
C ASP A 298 6.09 4.21 -7.72
N ALA A 299 6.95 4.03 -8.70
CA ALA A 299 6.60 4.15 -10.11
C ALA A 299 5.47 3.16 -10.50
N PRO A 300 4.62 3.50 -11.49
CA PRO A 300 4.58 4.75 -12.24
C PRO A 300 3.83 5.89 -11.52
N TYR A 301 3.28 5.65 -10.33
CA TYR A 301 2.36 6.59 -9.65
C TYR A 301 3.07 7.69 -8.82
N ASN A 302 4.39 7.59 -8.66
CA ASN A 302 5.23 8.61 -8.03
C ASN A 302 5.59 9.77 -9.00
N GLN A 303 4.58 10.50 -9.47
CA GLN A 303 4.75 11.63 -10.39
C GLN A 303 3.80 12.78 -10.02
N GLY A 304 4.03 13.97 -10.60
CA GLY A 304 3.20 15.16 -10.34
C GLY A 304 3.11 15.47 -8.84
N ALA A 305 1.88 15.57 -8.34
CA ALA A 305 1.58 15.82 -6.92
C ALA A 305 2.14 14.75 -5.97
N TYR A 306 2.35 13.54 -6.47
CA TYR A 306 2.83 12.40 -5.68
C TYR A 306 4.34 12.21 -5.77
N LYS A 307 5.06 13.11 -6.45
CA LYS A 307 6.52 13.00 -6.59
C LYS A 307 7.20 13.06 -5.22
N GLY A 308 7.89 11.98 -4.86
CA GLY A 308 8.55 11.76 -3.58
C GLY A 308 7.61 11.41 -2.42
N ALA A 309 6.36 11.03 -2.68
CA ALA A 309 5.40 10.76 -1.61
C ALA A 309 5.70 9.47 -0.84
N TYR A 310 5.39 9.46 0.44
CA TYR A 310 5.50 8.29 1.32
C TYR A 310 4.53 8.42 2.50
N SER A 311 4.20 7.28 3.10
CA SER A 311 3.18 7.18 4.14
C SER A 311 3.59 6.23 5.26
N ALA A 312 3.36 6.64 6.51
CA ALA A 312 3.12 5.72 7.60
C ALA A 312 1.67 5.25 7.46
N GLN A 313 1.44 3.94 7.45
CA GLN A 313 0.11 3.37 7.27
C GLN A 313 -0.21 2.42 8.42
N GLY A 314 -1.34 2.65 9.07
CA GLY A 314 -1.88 1.85 10.17
C GLY A 314 -3.26 1.32 9.84
N TYR A 315 -3.57 0.17 10.43
CA TYR A 315 -4.84 -0.52 10.27
C TYR A 315 -6.02 0.39 10.66
N PHE A 316 -7.19 0.13 10.06
CA PHE A 316 -8.42 0.93 10.18
C PHE A 316 -8.39 2.37 9.66
N GLY A 317 -7.26 2.86 9.15
CA GLY A 317 -7.19 4.15 8.48
C GLY A 317 -6.38 5.19 9.23
N GLN A 318 -5.27 4.76 9.82
CA GLN A 318 -4.31 5.66 10.45
C GLN A 318 -3.24 6.01 9.42
N TYR A 319 -3.06 7.28 9.10
CA TYR A 319 -2.09 7.69 8.08
C TYR A 319 -1.32 8.94 8.50
N ILE A 320 -0.01 8.90 8.25
CA ILE A 320 0.83 10.10 8.14
C ILE A 320 1.41 10.07 6.73
N THR A 321 0.84 10.86 5.83
CA THR A 321 1.29 10.92 4.43
C THR A 321 2.00 12.24 4.18
N VAL A 322 3.17 12.15 3.56
CA VAL A 322 4.00 13.30 3.18
C VAL A 322 4.01 13.39 1.66
N LEU A 323 3.70 14.58 1.12
CA LEU A 323 3.73 14.86 -0.31
C LEU A 323 4.69 16.02 -0.58
N PRO A 324 5.99 15.75 -0.79
CA PRO A 324 7.00 16.79 -0.96
C PRO A 324 6.75 17.73 -2.13
N ALA A 325 6.18 17.24 -3.24
CA ALA A 325 5.86 18.06 -4.41
C ALA A 325 4.81 19.14 -4.14
N LEU A 326 3.95 18.94 -3.14
CA LEU A 326 2.91 19.86 -2.71
C LEU A 326 3.29 20.67 -1.46
N ASP A 327 4.46 20.37 -0.88
CA ASP A 327 4.83 20.83 0.46
C ASP A 327 3.72 20.55 1.50
N LEU A 328 3.17 19.34 1.44
CA LEU A 328 1.94 18.94 2.13
C LEU A 328 2.14 17.74 3.06
N VAL A 329 1.45 17.75 4.20
CA VAL A 329 1.30 16.62 5.11
C VAL A 329 -0.17 16.35 5.36
N ILE A 330 -0.57 15.09 5.35
CA ILE A 330 -1.91 14.64 5.73
C ILE A 330 -1.77 13.70 6.94
N ALA A 331 -2.24 14.14 8.09
CA ALA A 331 -2.48 13.28 9.24
C ALA A 331 -3.96 12.89 9.24
N HIS A 332 -4.25 11.60 9.25
CA HIS A 332 -5.62 11.07 9.24
C HIS A 332 -5.75 9.94 10.25
N LYS A 333 -6.87 9.93 10.97
CA LYS A 333 -7.23 8.90 11.93
C LYS A 333 -8.69 8.49 11.79
N THR A 334 -8.93 7.22 12.10
CA THR A 334 -10.21 6.74 12.60
C THR A 334 -10.08 6.30 14.06
N ASN A 335 -11.18 5.92 14.70
CA ASN A 335 -11.14 5.36 16.05
C ASN A 335 -12.07 4.15 16.11
N ASP A 336 -11.49 2.99 16.37
CA ASP A 336 -12.20 1.72 16.49
C ASP A 336 -13.13 1.68 17.70
N LYS A 337 -12.85 2.45 18.76
CA LYS A 337 -13.80 2.67 19.87
C LYS A 337 -15.13 3.29 19.43
N TYR A 338 -15.13 3.97 18.29
CA TYR A 338 -16.33 4.52 17.65
C TYR A 338 -16.83 3.64 16.50
N GLU A 339 -16.31 2.42 16.37
CA GLU A 339 -16.59 1.48 15.29
C GLU A 339 -16.32 2.09 13.90
N ARG A 340 -15.34 3.00 13.83
CA ARG A 340 -14.97 3.70 12.60
C ARG A 340 -13.66 3.18 12.04
N ALA A 341 -13.73 2.74 10.79
CA ALA A 341 -12.59 2.37 9.98
C ALA A 341 -12.83 2.83 8.53
N THR A 342 -11.75 3.03 7.77
CA THR A 342 -11.88 3.50 6.38
C THR A 342 -10.92 2.84 5.41
N SER A 343 -11.45 2.48 4.25
CA SER A 343 -10.70 2.16 3.03
C SER A 343 -10.69 3.34 2.04
N ASN A 344 -11.38 4.44 2.35
CA ASN A 344 -11.55 5.60 1.48
C ASN A 344 -10.41 6.62 1.59
N TYR A 345 -9.33 6.33 2.32
CA TYR A 345 -8.24 7.28 2.54
C TYR A 345 -7.63 7.79 1.23
N PHE A 346 -7.35 6.93 0.25
CA PHE A 346 -6.77 7.40 -1.01
C PHE A 346 -7.77 8.18 -1.88
N ASN A 347 -9.09 7.97 -1.70
CA ASN A 347 -10.10 8.84 -2.29
C ASN A 347 -10.09 10.25 -1.67
N ILE A 348 -9.82 10.35 -0.36
CA ILE A 348 -9.59 11.65 0.31
C ILE A 348 -8.36 12.34 -0.32
N VAL A 349 -7.26 11.60 -0.48
CA VAL A 349 -6.03 12.16 -1.07
C VAL A 349 -6.27 12.63 -2.51
N ASP A 350 -6.91 11.82 -3.35
CA ASP A 350 -7.21 12.18 -4.75
C ASP A 350 -8.10 13.43 -4.83
N ARG A 351 -9.16 13.50 -4.02
CA ARG A 351 -10.05 14.67 -3.96
C ARG A 351 -9.32 15.93 -3.48
N LEU A 352 -8.45 15.80 -2.48
CA LEU A 352 -7.63 16.90 -2.01
C LEU A 352 -6.67 17.37 -3.11
N VAL A 353 -5.92 16.48 -3.75
CA VAL A 353 -5.01 16.85 -4.84
C VAL A 353 -5.77 17.51 -6.00
N ALA A 354 -6.96 17.01 -6.35
CA ALA A 354 -7.82 17.60 -7.37
C ALA A 354 -8.33 19.01 -7.02
N ALA A 355 -8.32 19.38 -5.73
CA ALA A 355 -8.64 20.72 -5.27
C ALA A 355 -7.48 21.71 -5.46
N ASN A 356 -6.24 21.26 -5.67
CA ASN A 356 -5.11 22.14 -5.91
C ASN A 356 -4.98 22.49 -7.40
N SER A 357 -5.19 23.74 -7.80
CA SER A 357 -5.16 24.22 -9.19
C SER A 357 -3.89 23.86 -9.99
N ALA A 358 -2.71 23.80 -9.36
CA ALA A 358 -1.46 23.45 -10.03
C ALA A 358 -1.38 21.96 -10.39
N TYR A 359 -2.15 21.12 -9.69
CA TYR A 359 -2.18 19.67 -9.83
C TYR A 359 -3.59 19.14 -10.11
N ALA A 360 -4.57 20.03 -10.28
CA ALA A 360 -5.91 19.81 -10.82
C ALA A 360 -5.81 19.57 -12.32
N VAL A 361 -4.85 18.75 -12.72
CA VAL A 361 -4.88 18.13 -14.03
C VAL A 361 -6.01 17.12 -13.90
N ALA A 362 -7.17 17.47 -14.46
CA ALA A 362 -8.10 16.44 -14.94
C ALA A 362 -7.24 15.40 -15.68
N PRO A 363 -7.41 14.08 -15.47
CA PRO A 363 -6.67 13.09 -16.25
C PRO A 363 -6.73 13.55 -17.71
N ALA A 364 -5.55 13.76 -18.31
CA ALA A 364 -5.43 14.51 -19.56
C ALA A 364 -6.54 14.10 -20.54
N ALA A 365 -7.22 15.08 -21.13
CA ALA A 365 -8.28 14.80 -22.10
C ALA A 365 -7.75 13.84 -23.19
N PRO A 366 -8.55 12.85 -23.62
CA PRO A 366 -8.09 11.72 -24.45
C PRO A 366 -7.43 12.11 -25.79
N ALA A 367 -7.60 13.36 -26.25
CA ALA A 367 -6.93 13.88 -27.43
C ALA A 367 -5.39 13.90 -27.33
N GLN A 368 -4.81 13.99 -26.13
CA GLN A 368 -3.35 14.03 -25.98
C GLN A 368 -2.66 12.66 -26.15
N TYR A 369 -3.44 11.57 -26.15
CA TYR A 369 -2.95 10.21 -26.40
C TYR A 369 -3.29 9.69 -27.81
N ALA A 370 -4.22 10.33 -28.53
CA ALA A 370 -4.58 9.95 -29.90
C ALA A 370 -3.42 10.13 -30.90
N ASP A 371 -2.51 11.08 -30.63
CA ASP A 371 -1.39 11.39 -31.53
C ASP A 371 -0.12 10.57 -31.25
N LYS A 372 -0.06 9.83 -30.13
CA LYS A 372 1.01 8.85 -29.89
C LYS A 372 0.52 7.48 -30.34
N LYS A 373 0.94 7.05 -31.53
CA LYS A 373 0.78 5.66 -31.97
C LYS A 373 1.60 4.73 -31.06
N VAL A 374 1.00 4.31 -29.95
CA VAL A 374 1.49 3.17 -29.16
C VAL A 374 1.07 1.91 -29.90
N THR A 375 2.02 1.24 -30.53
CA THR A 375 1.77 -0.05 -31.18
C THR A 375 1.96 -1.17 -30.18
N ILE A 376 0.86 -1.81 -29.79
CA ILE A 376 0.85 -2.97 -28.90
C ILE A 376 0.91 -4.24 -29.76
N SER A 377 1.71 -5.23 -29.37
CA SER A 377 1.76 -6.50 -30.10
C SER A 377 0.42 -7.24 -30.00
N LYS A 378 0.02 -7.94 -31.07
CA LYS A 378 -1.24 -8.71 -31.09
C LYS A 378 -1.33 -9.72 -29.95
N MET A 379 -0.21 -10.38 -29.64
CA MET A 379 -0.08 -11.33 -28.53
C MET A 379 -0.35 -10.68 -27.17
N LEU A 380 0.00 -9.40 -26.99
CA LEU A 380 -0.27 -8.66 -25.75
C LEU A 380 -1.73 -8.20 -25.66
N LEU A 381 -2.36 -7.82 -26.79
CA LEU A 381 -3.78 -7.46 -26.83
C LEU A 381 -4.70 -8.65 -26.49
N GLU A 382 -4.38 -9.85 -26.99
CA GLU A 382 -5.14 -11.08 -26.71
C GLU A 382 -5.21 -11.40 -25.22
N ASN A 383 -4.21 -11.00 -24.43
CA ASN A 383 -4.20 -11.21 -22.99
C ASN A 383 -5.31 -10.43 -22.26
N TYR A 384 -5.79 -9.32 -22.83
CA TYR A 384 -6.81 -8.47 -22.23
C TYR A 384 -8.24 -8.91 -22.55
N PHE A 385 -8.44 -9.77 -23.55
CA PHE A 385 -9.79 -10.19 -23.97
C PHE A 385 -10.49 -10.95 -22.86
N GLY A 386 -11.79 -10.75 -22.64
CA GLY A 386 -12.51 -11.53 -21.61
C GLY A 386 -13.70 -10.80 -21.02
N LEU A 387 -14.38 -11.46 -20.09
CA LEU A 387 -15.40 -10.82 -19.28
C LEU A 387 -14.79 -10.31 -17.98
N TYR A 388 -15.27 -9.18 -17.50
CA TYR A 388 -14.82 -8.55 -16.26
C TYR A 388 -16.04 -8.15 -15.45
N GLN A 389 -16.11 -8.60 -14.20
CA GLN A 389 -17.25 -8.32 -13.31
C GLN A 389 -16.96 -7.09 -12.45
N LEU A 390 -17.88 -6.12 -12.45
CA LEU A 390 -17.82 -4.94 -11.58
C LEU A 390 -18.06 -5.33 -10.10
N PRO A 391 -17.59 -4.53 -9.12
CA PRO A 391 -17.61 -4.94 -7.71
C PRO A 391 -19.02 -5.11 -7.11
N PHE A 392 -19.05 -5.79 -5.95
CA PHE A 392 -20.16 -6.35 -5.17
C PHE A 392 -21.57 -5.76 -5.39
N GLY A 393 -22.54 -6.65 -5.66
CA GLY A 393 -23.98 -6.35 -5.72
C GLY A 393 -24.52 -6.02 -7.11
N THR A 394 -23.65 -5.85 -8.10
CA THR A 394 -24.06 -5.63 -9.49
C THR A 394 -23.68 -6.85 -10.34
N ASN A 395 -24.66 -7.56 -10.91
CA ASN A 395 -24.39 -8.61 -11.93
C ASN A 395 -23.95 -7.99 -13.28
N ARG A 396 -23.18 -6.90 -13.23
CA ARG A 396 -22.77 -6.11 -14.38
C ARG A 396 -21.42 -6.60 -14.89
N LEU A 397 -21.41 -6.96 -16.17
CA LEU A 397 -20.25 -7.51 -16.86
C LEU A 397 -19.80 -6.56 -17.97
N LEU A 398 -18.49 -6.38 -18.06
CA LEU A 398 -17.80 -5.78 -19.19
C LEU A 398 -17.22 -6.89 -20.06
N GLN A 399 -17.28 -6.73 -21.37
CA GLN A 399 -16.59 -7.59 -22.32
C GLN A 399 -15.48 -6.80 -23.01
N ILE A 400 -14.26 -7.30 -22.95
CA ILE A 400 -13.12 -6.82 -23.71
C ILE A 400 -12.90 -7.77 -24.88
N ALA A 401 -12.92 -7.26 -26.11
CA ALA A 401 -12.71 -8.07 -27.31
C ALA A 401 -12.16 -7.23 -28.47
N GLU A 402 -11.52 -7.90 -29.42
CA GLU A 402 -11.19 -7.31 -30.71
C GLU A 402 -12.40 -7.34 -31.65
N ARG A 403 -12.64 -6.22 -32.34
CA ARG A 403 -13.64 -6.06 -33.40
C ARG A 403 -13.06 -5.14 -34.47
N SER A 404 -13.02 -5.61 -35.72
CA SER A 404 -12.50 -4.83 -36.86
C SER A 404 -11.12 -4.22 -36.56
N ASP A 405 -10.20 -5.05 -36.09
CA ASP A 405 -8.81 -4.71 -35.74
C ASP A 405 -8.66 -3.61 -34.67
N THR A 406 -9.71 -3.38 -33.86
CA THR A 406 -9.69 -2.43 -32.74
C THR A 406 -10.14 -3.13 -31.46
N LEU A 407 -9.40 -2.93 -30.36
CA LEU A 407 -9.81 -3.38 -29.03
C LEU A 407 -11.03 -2.58 -28.58
N ARG A 408 -12.08 -3.23 -28.07
CA ARG A 408 -13.31 -2.57 -27.61
C ARG A 408 -13.69 -3.05 -26.22
N VAL A 409 -14.35 -2.17 -25.48
CA VAL A 409 -15.06 -2.51 -24.23
C VAL A 409 -16.56 -2.39 -24.46
N GLN A 410 -17.29 -3.46 -24.14
CA GLN A 410 -18.75 -3.49 -24.17
C GLN A 410 -19.31 -3.65 -22.76
N GLN A 411 -20.26 -2.80 -22.40
CA GLN A 411 -21.10 -2.97 -21.22
C GLN A 411 -22.24 -3.92 -21.55
N LEU A 412 -22.25 -5.12 -20.99
CA LEU A 412 -23.28 -6.12 -21.35
C LEU A 412 -24.68 -5.77 -20.86
N TRP A 413 -24.80 -4.94 -19.82
CA TRP A 413 -26.09 -4.52 -19.26
C TRP A 413 -26.77 -3.40 -20.07
N SER A 414 -25.99 -2.49 -20.67
CA SER A 414 -26.51 -1.35 -21.45
C SER A 414 -26.35 -1.54 -22.96
N LYS A 415 -25.59 -2.57 -23.37
CA LYS A 415 -25.13 -2.82 -24.74
C LYS A 415 -24.27 -1.69 -25.34
N LYS A 416 -23.89 -0.69 -24.53
CA LYS A 416 -22.98 0.38 -24.96
C LYS A 416 -21.60 -0.22 -25.22
N GLU A 417 -21.00 0.14 -26.35
CA GLU A 417 -19.67 -0.31 -26.74
C GLU A 417 -18.81 0.87 -27.19
N GLU A 418 -17.56 0.89 -26.75
CA GLU A 418 -16.61 1.95 -27.06
C GLU A 418 -15.26 1.36 -27.51
N PRO A 419 -14.56 2.00 -28.46
CA PRO A 419 -13.19 1.65 -28.77
C PRO A 419 -12.26 1.98 -27.61
N LEU A 420 -11.21 1.17 -27.44
CA LEU A 420 -10.13 1.37 -26.48
C LEU A 420 -8.88 1.86 -27.21
N PHE A 421 -8.43 3.05 -26.87
CA PHE A 421 -7.21 3.66 -27.41
C PHE A 421 -6.04 3.38 -26.46
N PRO A 422 -4.92 2.82 -26.95
CA PRO A 422 -3.77 2.51 -26.11
C PRO A 422 -3.07 3.79 -25.64
N VAL A 423 -2.82 3.88 -24.33
CA VAL A 423 -2.05 4.94 -23.67
C VAL A 423 -0.65 4.41 -23.30
N SER A 424 -0.56 3.13 -22.94
CA SER A 424 0.66 2.35 -22.74
C SER A 424 0.36 0.87 -22.99
N ASP A 425 1.35 -0.01 -22.79
CA ASP A 425 1.19 -1.46 -22.96
C ASP A 425 0.04 -2.06 -22.16
N SER A 426 -0.35 -1.46 -21.03
CA SER A 426 -1.39 -1.99 -20.13
C SER A 426 -2.45 -0.95 -19.74
N VAL A 427 -2.46 0.23 -20.36
CA VAL A 427 -3.43 1.30 -20.07
C VAL A 427 -4.12 1.70 -21.36
N PHE A 428 -5.45 1.74 -21.32
CA PHE A 428 -6.30 2.13 -22.43
C PHE A 428 -7.26 3.23 -22.00
N SER A 429 -7.70 4.06 -22.95
CA SER A 429 -8.71 5.09 -22.74
C SER A 429 -9.90 4.87 -23.67
N THR A 430 -11.12 5.13 -23.21
CA THR A 430 -12.31 5.22 -24.06
C THR A 430 -12.44 6.62 -24.66
N ALA A 431 -13.26 6.78 -25.71
CA ALA A 431 -13.61 8.10 -26.25
C ALA A 431 -14.28 9.01 -25.19
N SER A 432 -14.98 8.41 -24.22
CA SER A 432 -15.61 9.12 -23.09
C SER A 432 -14.64 9.55 -21.98
N GLY A 433 -13.34 9.20 -22.09
CA GLY A 433 -12.30 9.59 -21.12
C GLY A 433 -12.16 8.62 -19.93
N THR A 434 -12.79 7.46 -19.98
CA THR A 434 -12.62 6.40 -18.98
C THR A 434 -11.29 5.68 -19.20
N LEU A 435 -10.48 5.53 -18.16
CA LEU A 435 -9.23 4.77 -18.23
C LEU A 435 -9.46 3.33 -17.78
N LEU A 436 -8.98 2.38 -18.59
CA LEU A 436 -8.93 0.96 -18.29
C LEU A 436 -7.47 0.58 -18.09
N ILE A 437 -7.11 0.26 -16.86
CA ILE A 437 -5.75 -0.07 -16.44
C ILE A 437 -5.74 -1.57 -16.17
N PHE A 438 -5.08 -2.32 -17.05
CA PHE A 438 -4.85 -3.74 -16.85
C PHE A 438 -3.57 -3.92 -16.02
N SER A 439 -3.64 -4.73 -14.97
CA SER A 439 -2.49 -5.11 -14.17
C SER A 439 -2.42 -6.63 -14.03
N ASP A 440 -1.19 -7.12 -14.10
CA ASP A 440 -0.78 -8.53 -14.14
C ASP A 440 -1.12 -9.33 -15.41
N LEU A 441 -0.10 -10.08 -15.80
CA LEU A 441 -0.06 -11.20 -16.73
C LEU A 441 0.63 -12.34 -15.97
N HIS A 442 0.17 -12.64 -14.75
CA HIS A 442 0.83 -13.60 -13.87
C HIS A 442 0.50 -15.03 -14.32
N ASP A 443 1.08 -15.44 -15.47
CA ASP A 443 0.87 -16.68 -16.27
C ASP A 443 0.54 -16.42 -17.76
N GLY A 444 0.46 -15.15 -18.17
CA GLY A 444 0.03 -14.76 -19.51
C GLY A 444 -1.49 -14.80 -19.74
N LYS A 445 -2.33 -14.95 -18.70
CA LYS A 445 -3.79 -15.10 -18.86
C LYS A 445 -4.64 -14.37 -17.83
N THR A 446 -4.14 -13.96 -16.67
CA THR A 446 -5.01 -13.35 -15.65
C THR A 446 -4.72 -11.85 -15.46
N ALA A 447 -5.66 -11.00 -15.90
CA ALA A 447 -5.59 -9.54 -15.77
C ALA A 447 -6.61 -9.03 -14.75
N ASN A 448 -6.14 -8.26 -13.78
CA ASN A 448 -6.97 -7.35 -12.99
C ASN A 448 -7.28 -6.11 -13.85
N LEU A 449 -8.51 -5.60 -13.81
CA LEU A 449 -8.92 -4.40 -14.54
C LEU A 449 -9.34 -3.31 -13.56
N VAL A 450 -8.61 -2.20 -13.53
CA VAL A 450 -9.00 -0.99 -12.81
C VAL A 450 -9.61 0.00 -13.79
N ILE A 451 -10.80 0.50 -13.48
CA ILE A 451 -11.54 1.44 -14.31
C ILE A 451 -11.57 2.78 -13.59
N LYS A 452 -11.09 3.85 -14.23
CA LYS A 452 -11.22 5.22 -13.72
C LYS A 452 -12.17 6.02 -14.61
N GLU A 453 -13.29 6.47 -14.04
CA GLU A 453 -14.29 7.29 -14.74
C GLU A 453 -14.68 8.48 -13.85
N ARG A 454 -14.47 9.72 -14.31
CA ARG A 454 -14.97 10.96 -13.67
C ARG A 454 -14.74 11.03 -12.15
N GLY A 455 -13.54 10.66 -11.70
CA GLY A 455 -13.17 10.68 -10.28
C GLY A 455 -13.63 9.45 -9.46
N SER A 456 -14.28 8.48 -10.09
CA SER A 456 -14.61 7.17 -9.50
C SER A 456 -13.63 6.11 -9.99
N VAL A 457 -13.28 5.18 -9.11
CA VAL A 457 -12.40 4.05 -9.42
C VAL A 457 -13.11 2.75 -9.06
N PHE A 458 -13.11 1.80 -10.01
CA PHE A 458 -13.67 0.47 -9.82
C PHE A 458 -12.59 -0.57 -10.08
N SER A 459 -12.43 -1.51 -9.15
CA SER A 459 -11.66 -2.72 -9.41
C SER A 459 -12.60 -3.80 -9.94
N SER A 460 -12.22 -4.38 -11.07
CA SER A 460 -12.95 -5.43 -11.74
C SER A 460 -12.02 -6.63 -11.93
N PHE A 461 -12.57 -7.82 -11.74
CA PHE A 461 -11.83 -9.07 -11.90
C PHE A 461 -12.29 -9.76 -13.17
N ARG A 462 -11.34 -10.32 -13.92
CA ARG A 462 -11.69 -11.14 -15.07
C ARG A 462 -12.49 -12.35 -14.58
N VAL A 463 -13.67 -12.55 -15.17
CA VAL A 463 -14.51 -13.71 -14.94
C VAL A 463 -14.55 -14.56 -16.19
N HIS A 464 -14.57 -15.87 -16.01
CA HIS A 464 -14.83 -16.77 -17.12
C HIS A 464 -16.35 -16.85 -17.35
N PRO A 465 -16.81 -16.80 -18.61
CA PRO A 465 -18.22 -17.04 -18.92
C PRO A 465 -18.55 -18.51 -18.64
N SER A 466 -18.84 -18.85 -17.40
CA SER A 466 -19.68 -20.01 -17.11
C SER A 466 -21.12 -19.55 -17.27
N GLY A 467 -21.58 -19.52 -18.53
CA GLY A 467 -23.01 -19.38 -18.81
C GLY A 467 -23.79 -20.45 -18.04
N VAL A 468 -25.06 -20.19 -17.73
CA VAL A 468 -25.92 -21.11 -16.96
C VAL A 468 -25.90 -22.55 -17.50
N ALA A 469 -25.71 -22.73 -18.81
CA ALA A 469 -25.55 -24.02 -19.47
C ALA A 469 -24.24 -24.77 -19.12
N LEU A 470 -23.15 -24.07 -18.79
CA LEU A 470 -21.87 -24.64 -18.34
C LEU A 470 -21.89 -24.96 -16.84
N LEU A 471 -22.58 -24.16 -16.02
CA LEU A 471 -22.72 -24.43 -14.58
C LEU A 471 -23.52 -25.72 -14.31
N ALA A 472 -24.45 -26.06 -15.19
CA ALA A 472 -25.20 -27.32 -15.14
C ALA A 472 -24.27 -28.56 -15.12
N ALA A 473 -23.09 -28.49 -15.76
CA ALA A 473 -22.13 -29.59 -15.78
C ALA A 473 -21.57 -29.94 -14.37
N TYR A 474 -21.59 -28.99 -13.44
CA TYR A 474 -21.14 -29.17 -12.05
C TYR A 474 -22.27 -29.59 -11.10
N THR A 475 -23.53 -29.46 -11.52
CA THR A 475 -24.67 -29.85 -10.68
C THR A 475 -24.74 -31.37 -10.49
N GLY A 476 -25.22 -31.82 -9.34
CA GLY A 476 -25.35 -33.24 -9.04
C GLY A 476 -25.14 -33.57 -7.57
N GLU A 477 -25.21 -34.86 -7.28
CA GLU A 477 -24.89 -35.44 -5.98
C GLU A 477 -23.46 -35.96 -5.99
N TYR A 478 -22.71 -35.60 -4.96
CA TYR A 478 -21.32 -36.01 -4.79
C TYR A 478 -21.16 -36.67 -3.44
N ARG A 479 -20.62 -37.88 -3.39
CA ARG A 479 -20.58 -38.70 -2.17
C ARG A 479 -19.15 -38.97 -1.74
N GLN A 480 -18.96 -39.04 -0.42
CA GLN A 480 -17.78 -39.64 0.17
C GLN A 480 -18.21 -40.78 1.11
N PRO A 481 -18.21 -42.04 0.63
CA PRO A 481 -18.75 -43.18 1.37
C PRO A 481 -18.12 -43.39 2.74
N GLU A 482 -16.81 -43.18 2.87
CA GLU A 482 -16.05 -43.39 4.11
C GLU A 482 -16.45 -42.41 5.22
N LEU A 483 -16.89 -41.22 4.83
CA LEU A 483 -17.36 -40.18 5.76
C LEU A 483 -18.89 -40.13 5.87
N GLN A 484 -19.59 -41.04 5.19
CA GLN A 484 -21.06 -41.11 5.15
C GLN A 484 -21.74 -39.74 4.88
N THR A 485 -21.10 -38.89 4.09
CA THR A 485 -21.57 -37.54 3.78
C THR A 485 -21.64 -37.32 2.28
N SER A 486 -22.50 -36.38 1.89
CA SER A 486 -22.66 -35.99 0.49
C SER A 486 -22.90 -34.50 0.35
N TYR A 487 -22.53 -33.99 -0.82
CA TYR A 487 -22.86 -32.66 -1.27
C TYR A 487 -23.85 -32.72 -2.42
N ARG A 488 -24.89 -31.90 -2.35
CA ARG A 488 -25.73 -31.55 -3.49
C ARG A 488 -25.28 -30.21 -4.03
N ILE A 489 -24.91 -30.17 -5.31
CA ILE A 489 -24.57 -28.96 -6.03
C ILE A 489 -25.74 -28.57 -6.95
N THR A 490 -26.26 -27.36 -6.80
CA THR A 490 -27.37 -26.82 -7.60
C THR A 490 -27.00 -25.48 -8.24
N VAL A 491 -27.72 -25.10 -9.30
CA VAL A 491 -27.65 -23.75 -9.88
C VAL A 491 -28.90 -22.99 -9.50
N LYS A 492 -28.74 -21.74 -9.04
CA LYS A 492 -29.83 -20.78 -8.88
C LYS A 492 -29.33 -19.39 -9.31
N ASP A 493 -30.12 -18.68 -10.11
CA ASP A 493 -29.83 -17.31 -10.56
C ASP A 493 -28.42 -17.13 -11.19
N GLY A 494 -27.94 -18.17 -11.89
CA GLY A 494 -26.62 -18.16 -12.53
C GLY A 494 -25.43 -18.37 -11.59
N GLN A 495 -25.67 -18.87 -10.38
CA GLN A 495 -24.65 -19.18 -9.39
C GLN A 495 -24.78 -20.61 -8.88
N LEU A 496 -23.65 -21.26 -8.57
CA LEU A 496 -23.65 -22.57 -7.91
C LEU A 496 -23.92 -22.42 -6.42
N TYR A 497 -24.68 -23.35 -5.87
CA TYR A 497 -24.89 -23.53 -4.45
C TYR A 497 -24.51 -24.94 -4.05
N ALA A 498 -23.85 -25.08 -2.91
CA ALA A 498 -23.54 -26.37 -2.31
C ALA A 498 -24.37 -26.55 -1.04
N SER A 499 -24.85 -27.78 -0.83
CA SER A 499 -25.48 -28.20 0.41
C SER A 499 -24.91 -29.52 0.89
N ASN A 500 -24.46 -29.57 2.14
CA ASN A 500 -23.94 -30.78 2.76
C ASN A 500 -25.04 -31.50 3.57
N THR A 501 -25.14 -32.82 3.44
CA THR A 501 -26.20 -33.61 4.10
C THR A 501 -26.08 -33.70 5.62
N LEU A 502 -24.90 -33.51 6.20
CA LEU A 502 -24.68 -33.47 7.65
C LEU A 502 -25.02 -32.11 8.25
N VAL A 503 -24.61 -31.03 7.57
CA VAL A 503 -24.72 -29.66 8.10
C VAL A 503 -26.06 -29.02 7.72
N LYS A 504 -26.74 -29.53 6.68
CA LYS A 504 -28.02 -29.01 6.13
C LYS A 504 -28.00 -27.52 5.73
N GLU A 505 -26.83 -26.88 5.72
CA GLU A 505 -26.64 -25.52 5.26
C GLU A 505 -26.54 -25.48 3.72
N VAL A 506 -27.04 -24.41 3.12
CA VAL A 506 -26.91 -24.13 1.69
C VAL A 506 -26.12 -22.84 1.53
N PHE A 507 -25.02 -22.87 0.79
CA PHE A 507 -24.16 -21.70 0.63
C PHE A 507 -23.72 -21.51 -0.83
N PRO A 508 -23.52 -20.25 -1.25
CA PRO A 508 -23.10 -19.95 -2.61
C PRO A 508 -21.64 -20.34 -2.84
N LEU A 509 -21.36 -20.75 -4.07
CA LEU A 509 -20.03 -20.99 -4.59
C LEU A 509 -19.71 -19.92 -5.64
N SER A 510 -18.52 -19.33 -5.51
CA SER A 510 -17.98 -18.37 -6.48
C SER A 510 -16.84 -19.04 -7.23
N GLU A 511 -16.88 -19.03 -8.56
CA GLU A 511 -15.78 -19.54 -9.38
C GLU A 511 -14.56 -18.64 -9.19
N THR A 512 -13.41 -19.23 -8.87
CA THR A 512 -12.14 -18.51 -8.69
C THR A 512 -11.13 -18.85 -9.79
N ASP A 513 -11.27 -20.03 -10.40
CA ASP A 513 -10.49 -20.50 -11.55
C ASP A 513 -11.31 -21.63 -12.24
N LYS A 514 -10.90 -22.08 -13.43
CA LYS A 514 -11.55 -23.19 -14.13
C LYS A 514 -11.64 -24.41 -13.22
N ASP A 515 -12.87 -24.92 -13.05
CA ASP A 515 -13.17 -26.06 -12.19
C ASP A 515 -12.83 -25.82 -10.69
N LEU A 516 -12.55 -24.58 -10.26
CA LEU A 516 -12.25 -24.22 -8.89
C LEU A 516 -13.25 -23.18 -8.37
N PHE A 517 -13.96 -23.55 -7.31
CA PHE A 517 -14.97 -22.71 -6.69
C PHE A 517 -14.69 -22.52 -5.20
N ARG A 518 -15.22 -21.44 -4.63
CA ARG A 518 -14.98 -21.06 -3.24
C ARG A 518 -16.26 -20.61 -2.54
N SER A 519 -16.41 -21.02 -1.28
CA SER A 519 -17.35 -20.46 -0.31
C SER A 519 -16.60 -19.68 0.77
N LYS A 520 -17.32 -19.10 1.75
CA LYS A 520 -16.70 -18.38 2.88
C LYS A 520 -15.70 -19.24 3.67
N GLN A 521 -15.90 -20.55 3.73
CA GLN A 521 -15.15 -21.44 4.63
C GLN A 521 -14.38 -22.54 3.89
N GLN A 522 -14.66 -22.79 2.61
CA GLN A 522 -14.20 -23.98 1.90
C GLN A 522 -13.87 -23.68 0.43
N GLN A 523 -12.97 -24.48 -0.15
CA GLN A 523 -12.72 -24.51 -1.59
C GLN A 523 -13.14 -25.86 -2.18
N PHE A 524 -13.67 -25.82 -3.40
CA PHE A 524 -14.18 -26.95 -4.16
C PHE A 524 -13.41 -27.03 -5.48
N ARG A 525 -12.54 -28.03 -5.63
CA ARG A 525 -11.81 -28.29 -6.88
C ARG A 525 -12.44 -29.45 -7.60
N PHE A 526 -13.19 -29.18 -8.67
CA PHE A 526 -13.83 -30.19 -9.50
C PHE A 526 -12.81 -30.92 -10.37
N HIS A 527 -13.00 -32.23 -10.46
CA HIS A 527 -12.20 -33.15 -11.27
C HIS A 527 -13.00 -33.56 -12.50
N ARG A 528 -12.29 -33.80 -13.60
CA ARG A 528 -12.90 -34.24 -14.85
C ARG A 528 -12.39 -35.61 -15.27
N SER A 529 -13.12 -36.26 -16.17
CA SER A 529 -12.71 -37.47 -16.88
C SER A 529 -11.40 -37.24 -17.66
N GLY A 530 -10.70 -38.31 -18.02
CA GLY A 530 -9.40 -38.24 -18.72
C GLY A 530 -9.43 -37.51 -20.07
N ASP A 531 -10.61 -37.37 -20.69
CA ASP A 531 -10.85 -36.59 -21.90
C ASP A 531 -11.21 -35.10 -21.62
N GLY A 532 -11.28 -34.71 -20.35
CA GLY A 532 -11.57 -33.36 -19.88
C GLY A 532 -13.02 -32.91 -20.08
N LYS A 533 -13.94 -33.79 -20.49
CA LYS A 533 -15.31 -33.38 -20.87
C LYS A 533 -16.31 -33.43 -19.72
N GLN A 534 -16.25 -34.45 -18.87
CA GLN A 534 -17.26 -34.67 -17.83
C GLN A 534 -16.71 -34.43 -16.44
N VAL A 535 -17.48 -33.77 -15.58
CA VAL A 535 -17.17 -33.64 -14.15
C VAL A 535 -17.41 -35.00 -13.48
N THR A 536 -16.37 -35.54 -12.86
CA THR A 536 -16.36 -36.87 -12.21
C THR A 536 -16.38 -36.80 -10.68
N GLY A 537 -16.05 -35.64 -10.11
CA GLY A 537 -16.00 -35.44 -8.67
C GLY A 537 -15.47 -34.06 -8.30
N PHE A 538 -15.17 -33.84 -7.02
CA PHE A 538 -14.40 -32.70 -6.55
C PHE A 538 -13.65 -33.01 -5.26
N SER A 539 -12.67 -32.18 -4.92
CA SER A 539 -12.04 -32.14 -3.60
C SER A 539 -12.52 -30.94 -2.79
N VAL A 540 -12.78 -31.13 -1.50
CA VAL A 540 -13.02 -30.05 -0.53
C VAL A 540 -11.77 -29.76 0.27
N ILE A 541 -11.41 -28.48 0.36
CA ILE A 541 -10.30 -27.98 1.18
C ILE A 541 -10.87 -27.00 2.21
N THR A 542 -10.59 -27.23 3.49
CA THR A 542 -11.01 -26.35 4.60
C THR A 542 -9.78 -25.93 5.43
N LYS A 543 -9.95 -24.98 6.37
CA LYS A 543 -8.86 -24.56 7.28
C LYS A 543 -8.30 -25.69 8.15
N GLY A 544 -9.02 -26.80 8.33
CA GLY A 544 -8.61 -27.93 9.19
C GLY A 544 -8.44 -29.28 8.46
N MET A 545 -8.82 -29.39 7.18
CA MET A 545 -8.70 -30.62 6.39
C MET A 545 -8.23 -30.31 4.98
N LYS A 546 -7.25 -31.09 4.48
CA LYS A 546 -6.74 -30.95 3.11
C LYS A 546 -7.25 -32.10 2.23
N ASP A 547 -7.87 -31.74 1.11
CA ASP A 547 -8.13 -32.60 -0.06
C ASP A 547 -9.09 -33.79 0.16
N VAL A 548 -10.23 -33.58 0.83
CA VAL A 548 -11.26 -34.62 0.96
C VAL A 548 -11.99 -34.79 -0.37
N ARG A 549 -11.85 -35.95 -1.01
CA ARG A 549 -12.45 -36.21 -2.33
C ARG A 549 -13.90 -36.67 -2.22
N PHE A 550 -14.69 -36.25 -3.19
CA PHE A 550 -16.07 -36.66 -3.39
C PHE A 550 -16.24 -37.10 -4.84
N THR A 551 -16.91 -38.23 -5.05
CA THR A 551 -17.19 -38.76 -6.39
C THR A 551 -18.62 -38.41 -6.79
N ARG A 552 -18.81 -38.04 -8.05
CA ARG A 552 -20.13 -37.75 -8.60
C ARG A 552 -20.93 -39.05 -8.71
N LYS A 553 -22.17 -39.03 -8.24
CA LYS A 553 -23.10 -40.17 -8.29
C LYS A 553 -23.73 -40.33 -9.67
#